data_AF-A0A842MRH7-F1
#
_entry.id   AF-A0A842MRH7-F1
#
_cell.length_a   1.000
_cell.length_b   1.000
_cell.length_c   1.000
_cell.angle_alpha   90.00
_cell.angle_beta   90.00
_cell.angle_gamma   90.00
#
_symmetry.space_group_name_H-M   'P 1'
#
loop_
_entity.id
_entity.type
_entity.pdbx_description
1 polymer ?
#
loop_
_entity_poly.entity_id
_entity_poly.type
_entity_poly.pdbx_seq_one_letter_code
_entity_poly.pdbx_strand_id
1 'polypeptide(L)'
;MPDERNWKEYNEQMVRREEMYISLDFMETWNKELDEMNYKKRGRPYKFPESFMIFLDFIHIAFLPFRQMEGFLRKLPEYIQS
;
A
#
# COMPACT_ATOMS: atom_id res chain seq x y z
N MET A 1 28.16 -14.84 -33.76
CA MET A 1 26.89 -14.54 -34.46
C MET A 1 26.40 -13.22 -33.92
N PRO A 2 26.02 -12.22 -34.75
CA PRO A 2 25.47 -10.97 -34.25
C PRO A 2 24.15 -11.26 -33.54
N ASP A 3 23.92 -10.62 -32.40
CA ASP A 3 22.72 -10.82 -31.59
C ASP A 3 21.53 -10.12 -32.28
N GLU A 4 20.59 -10.90 -32.83
CA GLU A 4 19.39 -10.40 -33.54
C GLU A 4 18.29 -9.90 -32.58
N ARG A 5 18.58 -9.79 -31.28
CA ARG A 5 17.59 -9.40 -30.27
C ARG A 5 17.21 -7.92 -30.38
N ASN A 6 15.90 -7.67 -30.49
CA ASN A 6 15.32 -6.34 -30.32
C ASN A 6 15.34 -5.94 -28.83
N TRP A 7 16.48 -5.44 -28.38
CA TRP A 7 16.71 -5.04 -26.99
C TRP A 7 15.70 -4.01 -26.46
N LYS A 8 15.13 -3.17 -27.34
CA LYS A 8 14.16 -2.15 -26.96
C LYS A 8 12.84 -2.79 -26.51
N GLU A 9 12.32 -3.72 -27.30
CA GLU A 9 11.07 -4.43 -27.02
C GLU A 9 11.22 -5.38 -25.81
N TYR A 10 12.38 -6.03 -25.68
CA TYR A 10 12.70 -6.85 -24.51
C TYR A 10 12.75 -6.02 -23.22
N ASN A 11 13.35 -4.83 -23.26
CA ASN A 11 13.38 -3.92 -22.12
C ASN A 11 11.99 -3.40 -21.76
N GLU A 12 11.14 -3.02 -22.72
CA GLU A 12 9.76 -2.62 -22.44
C GLU A 12 8.94 -3.74 -21.77
N GLN A 13 9.18 -5.00 -22.14
CA GLN A 13 8.58 -6.15 -21.46
C GLN A 13 9.12 -6.36 -20.03
N MET A 14 10.37 -5.96 -19.77
CA MET A 14 10.97 -6.00 -18.44
C MET A 14 10.53 -4.85 -17.53
N VAL A 15 10.24 -3.66 -18.07
CA VAL A 15 9.70 -2.52 -17.31
C VAL A 15 8.38 -2.87 -16.61
N ARG A 16 7.54 -3.71 -17.23
CA ARG A 16 6.32 -4.25 -16.59
C ARG A 16 6.57 -5.08 -15.31
N ARG A 17 7.80 -5.55 -15.04
CA ARG A 17 8.16 -6.23 -13.78
C ARG A 17 8.58 -5.27 -12.67
N GLU A 18 8.92 -4.02 -13.00
CA GLU A 18 9.40 -3.02 -12.04
C GLU A 18 8.30 -2.01 -11.65
N GLU A 19 7.14 -2.08 -12.30
CA GLU A 19 5.94 -1.31 -11.92
C GLU A 19 5.29 -1.92 -10.67
N MET A 20 5.40 -1.21 -9.55
CA MET A 20 4.71 -1.58 -8.31
C MET A 20 3.44 -0.77 -8.16
N TYR A 21 2.31 -1.46 -8.12
CA TYR A 21 1.02 -0.87 -7.80
C TYR A 21 0.71 -1.07 -6.33
N ILE A 22 0.43 0.04 -5.65
CA ILE A 22 -0.09 0.03 -4.29
C ILE A 22 -1.58 0.31 -4.37
N SER A 23 -2.38 -0.66 -3.94
CA SER A 23 -3.82 -0.48 -3.78
C SER A 23 -4.11 0.27 -2.47
N LEU A 24 -5.10 1.15 -2.52
CA LEU A 24 -5.65 1.87 -1.37
C LEU A 24 -7.11 1.47 -1.10
N ASP A 25 -7.51 0.25 -1.49
CA ASP A 25 -8.90 -0.23 -1.42
C ASP A 25 -9.46 -0.21 0.02
N PHE A 26 -8.59 -0.27 1.03
CA PHE A 26 -8.96 -0.13 2.45
C PHE A 26 -9.69 1.19 2.75
N MET A 27 -9.54 2.22 1.91
CA MET A 27 -10.25 3.49 2.09
C MET A 27 -11.75 3.36 1.83
N GLU A 28 -12.15 2.49 0.90
CA GLU A 28 -13.57 2.29 0.55
C GLU A 28 -14.33 1.59 1.68
N THR A 29 -13.67 0.68 2.39
CA THR A 29 -14.27 -0.11 3.47
C THR A 29 -14.03 0.48 4.85
N TRP A 30 -13.31 1.59 4.96
CA TRP A 30 -12.78 2.14 6.22
C TRP A 30 -13.81 2.21 7.36
N ASN A 31 -14.94 2.87 7.11
CA ASN A 31 -15.97 3.06 8.14
C ASN A 31 -16.68 1.75 8.48
N LYS A 32 -17.04 0.96 7.47
CA LYS A 32 -17.71 -0.33 7.65
C LYS A 32 -16.86 -1.27 8.52
N GLU A 33 -15.57 -1.36 8.22
CA GLU A 33 -14.65 -2.21 8.95
C GLU A 33 -14.45 -1.74 10.39
N LEU A 34 -14.35 -0.42 10.62
CA LEU A 34 -14.30 0.13 11.96
C LEU A 34 -15.57 -0.15 12.77
N ASP A 35 -16.75 -0.07 12.16
CA ASP A 35 -18.02 -0.39 12.81
C ASP A 35 -18.07 -1.87 13.21
N GLU A 36 -17.62 -2.76 12.33
CA GLU A 36 -17.51 -4.20 12.58
C GLU A 36 -16.50 -4.51 13.69
N MET A 37 -15.29 -3.94 13.64
CA MET A 37 -14.23 -4.14 14.65
C MET A 37 -14.60 -3.58 16.02
N ASN A 38 -15.40 -2.51 16.06
CA ASN A 38 -15.84 -1.88 17.30
C ASN A 38 -17.19 -2.40 17.79
N TYR A 39 -17.85 -3.28 17.05
CA TYR A 39 -19.14 -3.83 17.44
C TYR A 39 -19.06 -4.52 18.80
N LYS A 40 -19.80 -4.00 19.78
CA LYS A 40 -19.82 -4.46 21.18
C LYS A 40 -18.45 -4.48 21.88
N LYS A 41 -17.44 -3.80 21.33
CA LYS A 41 -16.12 -3.69 21.96
C LYS A 41 -16.25 -2.90 23.28
N ARG A 42 -15.71 -3.46 24.36
CA ARG A 42 -15.55 -2.75 25.64
C ARG A 42 -14.17 -2.11 25.68
N GLY A 43 -14.10 -0.85 26.12
CA GLY A 43 -12.86 -0.07 26.16
C GLY A 43 -12.74 0.92 25.00
N ARG A 44 -11.51 1.42 24.74
CA ARG A 44 -11.27 2.42 23.70
C ARG A 44 -11.56 1.84 22.31
N PRO A 45 -12.37 2.51 21.47
CA PRO A 45 -12.58 2.08 20.09
C PRO A 45 -11.29 2.14 19.26
N TYR A 46 -11.18 1.23 18.29
CA TYR A 46 -10.21 1.31 17.20
C TYR A 46 -10.49 2.53 16.33
N LYS A 47 -9.42 3.13 15.82
CA LYS A 47 -9.46 4.29 14.92
C LYS A 47 -8.99 3.97 13.50
N PHE A 48 -8.32 2.84 13.34
CA PHE A 48 -7.72 2.41 12.10
C PHE A 48 -8.23 1.00 11.79
N PRO A 49 -8.69 0.73 10.56
CA PRO A 49 -9.13 -0.59 10.14
C PRO A 49 -7.96 -1.58 10.10
N GLU A 50 -8.26 -2.87 10.20
CA GLU A 50 -7.28 -3.96 10.09
C GLU A 50 -6.64 -3.99 8.70
N SER A 51 -7.41 -3.77 7.64
CA SER A 51 -6.94 -3.68 6.26
C SER A 51 -5.88 -2.59 6.07
N PHE A 52 -6.03 -1.43 6.72
CA PHE A 52 -5.01 -0.39 6.73
C PHE A 52 -3.74 -0.84 7.47
N MET A 53 -3.89 -1.55 8.60
CA MET A 53 -2.74 -2.08 9.31
C MET A 53 -1.98 -3.11 8.46
N ILE A 54 -2.68 -4.01 7.77
CA ILE A 54 -2.09 -4.98 6.83
C ILE A 54 -1.35 -4.27 5.69
N PHE A 55 -1.94 -3.19 5.15
CA PHE A 55 -1.28 -2.36 4.16
C PHE A 55 0.04 -1.77 4.69
N LEU A 56 0.04 -1.20 5.89
CA LEU A 56 1.26 -0.66 6.51
C LEU A 56 2.29 -1.73 6.83
N ASP A 57 1.86 -2.92 7.27
CA ASP A 57 2.74 -4.05 7.55
C ASP A 57 3.44 -4.51 6.27
N PHE A 58 2.73 -4.57 5.14
CA PHE A 58 3.34 -4.86 3.84
C PHE A 58 4.39 -3.80 3.47
N ILE A 59 4.07 -2.51 3.59
CA ILE A 59 5.04 -1.45 3.30
C ILE A 59 6.26 -1.54 4.22
N HIS A 60 6.05 -1.84 5.50
CA HIS A 60 7.13 -1.95 6.48
C HIS A 60 8.08 -3.12 6.17
N ILE A 61 7.50 -4.30 5.88
CA ILE A 61 8.26 -5.52 5.62
C ILE A 61 8.98 -5.45 4.28
N ALA A 62 8.33 -4.91 3.25
CA ALA A 62 8.86 -4.91 1.89
C ALA A 62 9.79 -3.73 1.58
N PHE A 63 9.58 -2.55 2.19
CA PHE A 63 10.23 -1.32 1.71
C PHE A 63 10.83 -0.43 2.80
N LEU A 64 10.14 -0.18 3.92
CA LEU A 64 10.48 0.93 4.82
C LEU A 64 10.65 0.49 6.28
N PRO A 65 11.76 0.81 6.98
CA PRO A 65 11.84 0.65 8.44
C PRO A 65 10.82 1.54 9.17
N PHE A 66 10.45 1.15 10.40
CA PHE A 66 9.40 1.82 11.20
C PHE A 66 9.56 3.34 11.30
N ARG A 67 10.78 3.89 11.39
CA ARG A 67 10.99 5.34 11.47
C ARG A 67 10.63 6.07 10.18
N GLN A 68 10.80 5.44 9.02
CA GLN A 68 10.43 6.01 7.73
C GLN A 68 8.93 5.95 7.48
N MET A 69 8.21 5.02 8.13
CA MET A 69 6.74 4.93 8.08
C MET A 69 6.06 6.22 8.54
N GLU A 70 6.60 6.94 9.53
CA GLU A 70 6.04 8.22 9.96
C GLU A 70 6.08 9.26 8.83
N GLY A 71 7.22 9.38 8.15
CA GLY A 71 7.37 10.30 7.02
C GLY A 71 6.46 9.92 5.85
N PHE A 72 6.39 8.63 5.55
CA PHE A 72 5.48 8.08 4.55
C PHE A 72 4.01 8.44 4.85
N LEU A 73 3.54 8.16 6.06
CA LEU A 73 2.16 8.44 6.48
C LEU A 73 1.83 9.94 6.53
N ARG A 74 2.79 10.80 6.86
CA ARG A 74 2.59 12.26 6.82
C ARG A 74 2.40 12.78 5.40
N LYS A 75 3.03 12.14 4.41
CA LYS A 75 2.97 12.53 3.00
C LYS A 75 1.84 11.87 2.24
N LEU A 76 1.44 10.66 2.63
CA LEU A 76 0.41 9.88 1.96
C LEU A 76 -0.90 10.67 1.65
N PRO A 77 -1.45 11.49 2.56
CA PRO A 77 -2.66 12.27 2.29
C PRO A 77 -2.51 13.31 1.17
N GLU A 78 -1.29 13.79 0.88
CA GLU A 78 -1.04 14.74 -0.22
C GLU A 78 -1.27 14.09 -1.60
N TYR A 79 -1.28 12.75 -1.66
CA TYR A 79 -1.40 11.97 -2.90
C TYR A 79 -2.73 11.22 -3.03
N ILE A 80 -3.58 11.27 -2.00
CA ILE A 80 -4.92 10.69 -2.02
C ILE A 80 -5.89 11.81 -2.38
N GLN A 81 -6.56 11.71 -3.53
CA GLN A 81 -7.62 12.67 -3.89
C GLN A 81 -8.78 12.54 -2.90
N SER A 82 -9.15 13.67 -2.27
CA SER A 82 -10.33 13.83 -1.42
C SER A 82 -11.60 14.03 -2.24
#